data_AF-A0AAW7ZML6-F1
#
_entry.id   AF-A0AAW7ZML6-F1
#
_cell.length_a   1.000
_cell.length_b   1.000
_cell.length_c   1.000
_cell.angle_alpha   90.00
_cell.angle_beta   90.00
_cell.angle_gamma   90.00
#
_symmetry.space_group_name_H-M   'P 1'
#
loop_
_entity.id
_entity.type
_entity.pdbx_description
1 polymer ?
#
loop_
_entity_poly.entity_id
_entity_poly.type
_entity_poly.pdbx_seq_one_letter_code
_entity_poly.pdbx_strand_id
1 'polypeptide(L)'
;MRKSLLVLVASTLLLSGCAVQKQLVPTGGSKADGTVKMSYSFGMFESPKVNVQQGAQAAAQRCAAWGYSGAEPFGGYTSVCSQPSSSGCMETMVTMEYQCTGDLKK
;
A
#
# COMPACT_ATOMS: atom_id res chain seq x y z
N MET A 1 -7.23 44.52 -7.67
CA MET A 1 -7.14 43.31 -8.53
C MET A 1 -5.84 42.53 -8.33
N ARG A 2 -4.63 43.10 -8.54
CA ARG A 2 -3.34 42.37 -8.37
C ARG A 2 -3.10 41.78 -6.96
N LYS A 3 -3.45 42.52 -5.89
CA LYS A 3 -3.31 42.04 -4.49
C LYS A 3 -4.26 40.88 -4.15
N SER A 4 -5.51 40.91 -4.64
CA SER A 4 -6.46 39.81 -4.45
C SER A 4 -6.04 38.54 -5.19
N LEU A 5 -5.42 38.66 -6.37
CA LEU A 5 -4.84 37.51 -7.08
C LEU A 5 -3.69 36.88 -6.30
N LEU A 6 -2.81 37.69 -5.68
CA LEU A 6 -1.69 37.20 -4.87
C LEU A 6 -2.16 36.46 -3.61
N VAL A 7 -3.21 36.97 -2.93
CA VAL A 7 -3.80 36.28 -1.78
C VAL A 7 -4.45 34.96 -2.20
N LEU A 8 -5.14 34.92 -3.33
CA LEU A 8 -5.78 33.70 -3.83
C LEU A 8 -4.75 32.61 -4.17
N VAL A 9 -3.63 32.98 -4.81
CA VAL A 9 -2.54 32.05 -5.14
C VAL A 9 -1.79 31.58 -3.88
N ALA A 10 -1.60 32.45 -2.88
CA ALA A 10 -0.99 32.06 -1.61
C ALA A 10 -1.84 31.05 -0.84
N SER A 11 -3.17 31.19 -0.90
CA SER A 11 -4.11 30.27 -0.22
C SER A 11 -4.13 28.87 -0.83
N THR A 12 -3.94 28.71 -2.15
CA THR A 12 -4.00 27.40 -2.81
C THR A 12 -2.76 26.54 -2.57
N LEU A 13 -1.61 27.15 -2.26
CA LEU A 13 -0.37 26.44 -1.92
C LEU A 13 -0.47 25.64 -0.60
N LEU A 14 -1.40 26.01 0.28
CA LEU A 14 -1.61 25.34 1.57
C LEU A 14 -2.44 24.05 1.48
N LEU A 15 -3.08 23.76 0.35
CA LEU A 15 -3.87 22.52 0.16
C LEU A 15 -3.03 21.34 -0.35
N SER A 16 -1.71 21.35 -0.17
CA SER A 16 -0.89 20.19 -0.54
C SER A 16 -1.10 19.05 0.46
N GLY A 17 -1.40 17.85 -0.05
CA GLY A 17 -1.54 16.64 0.78
C GLY A 17 -0.21 16.21 1.37
N CYS A 18 -0.22 15.62 2.57
CA CYS A 18 0.98 15.17 3.26
C CYS A 18 1.55 13.91 2.56
N ALA A 19 2.71 14.03 1.91
CA ALA A 19 3.40 12.86 1.35
C ALA A 19 4.00 12.01 2.47
N VAL A 20 3.54 10.76 2.61
CA VAL A 20 3.99 9.85 3.68
C VAL A 20 4.52 8.56 3.08
N GLN A 21 5.72 8.15 3.47
CA GLN A 21 6.28 6.88 3.05
C GLN A 21 5.57 5.73 3.77
N LYS A 22 5.03 4.77 3.02
CA LYS A 22 4.35 3.58 3.54
C LYS A 22 5.12 2.33 3.16
N GLN A 23 5.22 1.42 4.11
CA GLN A 23 5.81 0.09 3.93
C GLN A 23 4.69 -0.94 3.80
N LEU A 24 4.90 -1.89 2.89
CA LEU A 24 4.02 -3.04 2.74
C LEU A 24 4.39 -4.07 3.80
N VAL A 25 3.41 -4.46 4.61
CA VAL A 25 3.56 -5.44 5.68
C VAL A 25 2.70 -6.67 5.41
N PRO A 26 3.17 -7.88 5.79
CA PRO A 26 2.40 -9.09 5.59
C PRO A 26 1.17 -9.10 6.50
N THR A 27 -0.02 -9.22 5.91
CA THR A 27 -1.31 -9.21 6.63
C THR A 27 -2.08 -10.51 6.47
N GLY A 28 -1.68 -11.37 5.53
CA GLY A 28 -2.32 -12.66 5.33
C GLY A 28 -1.71 -13.46 4.19
N GLY A 29 -2.44 -14.45 3.72
CA GLY A 29 -2.03 -15.37 2.67
C GLY A 29 -2.47 -16.80 2.94
N SER A 30 -2.27 -17.66 1.95
CA SER A 30 -2.55 -19.08 2.03
C SER A 30 -1.34 -19.86 1.54
N LYS A 31 -0.75 -20.66 2.42
CA LYS A 31 0.34 -21.56 2.03
C LYS A 31 -0.13 -22.62 1.03
N ALA A 32 -1.38 -23.10 1.18
CA ALA A 32 -1.97 -24.10 0.29
C ALA A 32 -2.16 -23.55 -1.13
N ASP A 33 -2.54 -22.28 -1.24
CA ASP A 33 -2.73 -21.62 -2.55
C ASP A 33 -1.46 -20.92 -3.05
N GLY A 34 -0.38 -20.93 -2.27
CA GLY A 34 0.88 -20.26 -2.58
C GLY A 34 0.72 -18.75 -2.71
N THR A 35 -0.09 -18.10 -1.87
CA THR A 35 -0.33 -16.65 -1.93
C THR A 35 0.02 -15.95 -0.64
N VAL A 36 0.55 -14.73 -0.73
CA VAL A 36 0.80 -13.83 0.41
C VAL A 36 0.14 -12.48 0.16
N LYS A 37 -0.47 -11.92 1.21
CA LYS A 37 -1.14 -10.62 1.17
C LYS A 37 -0.31 -9.61 1.93
N MET A 38 0.00 -8.50 1.26
CA MET A 38 0.81 -7.41 1.79
C MET A 38 -0.05 -6.15 1.82
N SER A 39 -0.16 -5.47 2.95
CA SER A 39 -1.01 -4.29 3.07
C SER A 39 -0.27 -3.07 3.59
N TYR A 40 -0.84 -1.90 3.32
CA TYR A 40 -0.51 -0.64 3.99
C TYR A 40 -1.79 0.19 4.18
N SER A 41 -1.79 1.07 5.18
CA SER A 41 -2.91 1.98 5.43
C SER A 41 -2.48 3.43 5.30
N PHE A 42 -3.39 4.29 4.84
CA PHE A 42 -3.18 5.73 4.76
C PHE A 42 -4.45 6.50 5.12
N GLY A 43 -4.23 7.69 5.69
CA GLY A 43 -5.31 8.58 6.11
C GLY A 43 -5.93 9.37 4.95
N MET A 44 -7.14 9.89 5.16
CA MET A 44 -7.90 10.68 4.17
C MET A 44 -7.10 11.80 3.48
N PHE A 45 -6.19 12.45 4.19
CA PHE A 45 -5.40 13.59 3.70
C PHE A 45 -3.94 13.24 3.38
N GLU A 46 -3.57 11.96 3.48
CA GLU A 46 -2.23 11.49 3.15
C GLU A 46 -2.13 11.18 1.65
N SER A 47 -0.98 11.52 1.07
CA SER A 47 -0.56 11.03 -0.24
C SER A 47 0.48 9.92 -0.02
N PRO A 48 0.07 8.63 0.00
CA PRO A 48 0.99 7.55 0.31
C PRO A 48 2.04 7.39 -0.80
N LYS A 49 3.31 7.35 -0.42
CA LYS A 49 4.41 6.90 -1.27
C LYS A 49 4.77 5.49 -0.83
N VAL A 50 4.49 4.50 -1.66
CA VAL A 50 4.69 3.08 -1.33
C VAL A 50 5.99 2.59 -1.94
N ASN A 51 6.80 1.89 -1.14
CA ASN A 51 7.98 1.19 -1.65
C ASN A 51 7.58 -0.22 -2.09
N VAL A 52 7.22 -0.38 -3.36
CA VAL A 52 6.76 -1.65 -3.94
C VAL A 52 7.87 -2.70 -3.93
N GLN A 53 9.12 -2.29 -4.14
CA GLN A 53 10.28 -3.17 -4.11
C GLN A 53 10.49 -3.77 -2.72
N GLN A 54 10.36 -2.97 -1.66
CA GLN A 54 10.39 -3.45 -0.28
C GLN A 54 9.24 -4.44 -0.02
N GLY A 55 8.04 -4.16 -0.52
CA GLY A 55 6.90 -5.08 -0.43
C GLY A 55 7.15 -6.42 -1.11
N ALA A 56 7.70 -6.40 -2.33
CA ALA A 56 8.03 -7.62 -3.07
C ALA A 56 9.12 -8.45 -2.35
N GLN A 57 10.13 -7.80 -1.78
CA GLN A 57 11.15 -8.47 -0.97
C GLN A 57 10.56 -9.11 0.28
N ALA A 58 9.68 -8.40 1.00
CA ALA A 58 9.01 -8.93 2.18
C ALA A 58 8.06 -10.10 1.83
N ALA A 59 7.36 -10.02 0.70
CA ALA A 59 6.55 -11.12 0.17
C ALA A 59 7.42 -12.35 -0.16
N ALA A 60 8.54 -12.16 -0.86
CA ALA A 60 9.48 -13.23 -1.19
C ALA A 60 10.07 -13.88 0.07
N GLN A 61 10.41 -13.09 1.09
CA GLN A 61 10.85 -13.62 2.40
C GLN A 61 9.76 -14.48 3.07
N ARG A 62 8.49 -14.06 2.97
CA ARG A 62 7.37 -14.84 3.51
C ARG A 62 7.18 -16.16 2.75
N CYS A 63 7.27 -16.12 1.42
CA CYS A 63 7.22 -17.30 0.56
C CYS A 63 8.41 -18.26 0.80
N ALA A 64 9.60 -17.72 1.07
CA ALA A 64 10.79 -18.52 1.41
C ALA A 64 10.60 -19.32 2.71
N ALA A 65 9.87 -18.79 3.69
CA ALA A 65 9.50 -19.55 4.89
C ALA A 65 8.59 -20.76 4.59
N TRP A 66 8.00 -20.83 3.40
CA TRP A 66 7.21 -21.97 2.92
C TRP A 66 7.97 -22.86 1.94
N GLY A 67 9.23 -22.54 1.64
CA GLY A 67 10.11 -23.30 0.74
C GLY A 67 10.25 -22.70 -0.65
N TYR A 68 9.47 -21.69 -1.03
CA TYR A 68 9.53 -21.10 -2.35
C TYR A 68 10.79 -20.24 -2.55
N SER A 69 11.18 -20.03 -3.80
CA SER A 69 12.38 -19.25 -4.13
C SER A 69 12.10 -17.77 -4.41
N GLY A 70 10.84 -17.41 -4.70
CA GLY A 70 10.44 -16.06 -5.03
C GLY A 70 8.97 -15.76 -4.74
N ALA A 71 8.58 -14.53 -5.04
CA ALA A 71 7.20 -14.08 -5.04
C ALA A 71 7.00 -13.02 -6.13
N GLU A 72 5.88 -13.10 -6.84
CA GLU A 72 5.52 -12.16 -7.90
C GLU A 72 4.15 -11.54 -7.62
N PRO A 73 3.90 -10.26 -7.97
CA PRO A 73 2.58 -9.65 -7.82
C PRO A 73 1.52 -10.44 -8.59
N PHE A 74 0.39 -10.73 -7.93
CA PHE A 74 -0.69 -11.52 -8.49
C PHE A 74 -2.04 -10.93 -8.06
N GLY A 75 -3.11 -11.11 -8.85
CA GLY A 75 -4.46 -10.75 -8.43
C GLY A 75 -4.74 -9.24 -8.25
N GLY A 76 -3.76 -8.37 -8.54
CA GLY A 76 -3.90 -6.92 -8.43
C GLY A 76 -3.84 -6.41 -6.98
N TYR A 77 -4.58 -5.35 -6.70
CA TYR A 77 -4.70 -4.78 -5.37
C TYR A 77 -6.16 -4.48 -5.04
N THR A 78 -6.48 -4.58 -3.75
CA THR A 78 -7.78 -4.19 -3.19
C THR A 78 -7.60 -2.98 -2.32
N SER A 79 -8.60 -2.10 -2.30
CA SER A 79 -8.61 -0.88 -1.47
C SER A 79 -9.93 -0.84 -0.73
N VAL A 80 -9.86 -0.87 0.60
CA VAL A 80 -11.04 -0.90 1.46
C VAL A 80 -10.97 0.21 2.50
N CYS A 81 -12.12 0.75 2.87
CA CYS A 81 -12.19 1.68 3.98
C CYS A 81 -12.15 0.91 5.29
N SER A 82 -11.03 1.00 6.03
CA SER A 82 -10.89 0.35 7.35
C SER A 82 -11.55 1.18 8.45
N GLN A 83 -11.63 2.50 8.28
CA GLN A 83 -12.25 3.39 9.26
C GLN A 83 -13.21 4.39 8.59
N PRO A 84 -14.51 4.05 8.47
CA PRO A 84 -15.52 4.98 7.97
C PRO A 84 -15.89 6.04 9.01
N SER A 85 -16.31 7.21 8.54
CA SER A 85 -16.82 8.32 9.34
C SER A 85 -17.98 9.02 8.61
N SER A 86 -18.67 9.93 9.31
CA SER A 86 -19.70 10.79 8.70
C SER A 86 -19.17 11.68 7.58
N SER A 87 -17.88 11.99 7.58
CA SER A 87 -17.18 12.81 6.58
C SER A 87 -16.53 12.00 5.45
N GLY A 88 -16.68 10.67 5.44
CA GLY A 88 -16.06 9.77 4.46
C GLY A 88 -15.07 8.80 5.10
N CYS A 89 -14.11 8.31 4.33
CA CYS A 89 -13.17 7.30 4.82
C CYS A 89 -11.95 7.92 5.50
N MET A 90 -11.80 7.72 6.81
CA MET A 90 -10.68 8.28 7.60
C MET A 90 -9.39 7.50 7.37
N GLU A 91 -9.49 6.18 7.21
CA GLU A 91 -8.36 5.30 6.90
C GLU A 91 -8.73 4.33 5.80
N THR A 92 -7.90 4.30 4.77
CA THR A 92 -7.98 3.33 3.67
C THR A 92 -6.86 2.32 3.82
N MET A 93 -7.21 1.03 3.81
CA MET A 93 -6.26 -0.07 3.75
C MET A 93 -6.19 -0.60 2.32
N VAL A 94 -4.98 -0.63 1.77
CA VAL A 94 -4.70 -1.24 0.47
C VAL A 94 -3.97 -2.54 0.68
N THR A 95 -4.44 -3.60 0.02
CA THR A 95 -3.83 -4.93 0.06
C THR A 95 -3.42 -5.37 -1.33
N MET A 96 -2.15 -5.73 -1.48
CA MET A 96 -1.55 -6.27 -2.68
C MET A 96 -1.33 -7.76 -2.48
N GLU A 97 -1.71 -8.57 -3.46
CA GLU A 97 -1.48 -10.01 -3.41
C GLU A 97 -0.23 -10.39 -4.21
N TYR A 98 0.47 -11.39 -3.73
CA TYR A 98 1.64 -11.95 -4.40
C TYR A 98 1.49 -13.48 -4.42
N GLN A 99 1.86 -14.07 -5.55
CA GLN A 99 1.98 -15.51 -5.69
C GLN A 99 3.42 -15.93 -5.41
N CYS A 100 3.60 -16.94 -4.56
CA CYS A 100 4.88 -17.57 -4.33
C CYS A 100 5.29 -18.38 -5.56
N THR A 101 6.53 -18.23 -6.01
CA THR A 101 7.02 -18.80 -7.27
C THR A 101 8.34 -19.54 -7.12
N GLY A 102 8.65 -20.32 -8.16
CA GLY A 102 9.85 -21.15 -8.30
C GLY A 102 9.83 -22.42 -7.44
N ASP A 103 10.93 -23.17 -7.51
CA ASP A 103 11.01 -24.49 -6.91
C ASP A 103 10.98 -24.44 -5.39
N LEU A 104 10.30 -25.42 -4.79
CA LEU A 104 10.41 -25.68 -3.36
C LEU A 104 11.82 -26.16 -3.06
N LYS A 105 12.62 -25.34 -2.39
CA LYS A 105 13.93 -25.76 -1.87
C LYS A 105 13.68 -26.90 -0.86
N LYS A 106 13.88 -28.13 -1.32
CA LYS A 106 13.87 -29.34 -0.50
C LYS A 106 15.05 -29.35 0.45
#